data_AF-A0A3B0XBL3-F1
#
_entry.id   AF-A0A3B0XBL3-F1
#
_cell.length_a   1.000
_cell.length_b   1.000
_cell.length_c   1.000
_cell.angle_alpha   90.00
_cell.angle_beta   90.00
_cell.angle_gamma   90.00
#
_symmetry.space_group_name_H-M   'P 1'
#
loop_
_entity.id
_entity.type
_entity.pdbx_description
1 polymer ?
#
loop_
_entity_poly.entity_id
_entity_poly.type
_entity_poly.pdbx_seq_one_letter_code
_entity_poly.pdbx_strand_id
1 'polypeptide(L)'
;MGIRIHKVLGYGLTDVQYDEKNWEITDPRFNPNGYFGIQDVFDREEAFTDKGFDEYVNEIDGDTGDKFNNLYILQCGRKEALEKNGHTSKNGDLLYNYKDSIESSVTYDSEYGDSNIMVFTPPYWGKYWIRYDDSIDYYDSQHYDEDGGIINGHQMLNRPIYPFDGYQDNRTTPPTIITHTDFRLYVDSRDFKKSYANTMRENLKERMAFNSDEEIEQAINPIIPLELVELLKYLKVFNDEKIIYTLRPMLYWYWGG
;
A
#
# COMPACT_ATOMS: atom_id res chain seq x y z
N MET A 1 29.08 -1.49 1.83
CA MET A 1 27.81 -1.00 2.38
C MET A 1 27.42 -1.97 3.49
N GLY A 2 26.91 -1.48 4.60
CA GLY A 2 26.53 -2.34 5.73
C GLY A 2 25.13 -2.87 5.48
N ILE A 3 24.92 -4.17 5.67
CA ILE A 3 23.60 -4.79 5.60
C ILE A 3 22.75 -4.21 6.76
N ARG A 4 21.53 -3.77 6.46
CA ARG A 4 20.62 -3.12 7.41
C ARG A 4 19.25 -3.77 7.42
N ILE A 5 18.52 -3.64 8.51
CA ILE A 5 17.12 -4.05 8.59
C ILE A 5 16.25 -2.88 8.13
N HIS A 6 15.33 -3.19 7.22
CA HIS A 6 14.31 -2.31 6.68
C HIS A 6 12.97 -2.70 7.30
N LYS A 7 12.20 -1.72 7.77
CA LYS A 7 10.82 -1.92 8.25
C LYS A 7 9.88 -1.03 7.45
N VAL A 8 8.86 -1.63 6.87
CA VAL A 8 7.90 -0.96 5.99
C VAL A 8 6.49 -1.22 6.49
N LEU A 9 5.80 -0.15 6.87
CA LEU A 9 4.37 -0.17 7.14
C LEU A 9 3.64 0.20 5.84
N GLY A 10 2.70 -0.61 5.38
CA GLY A 10 2.02 -0.34 4.13
C GLY A 10 0.87 -1.31 3.84
N TYR A 11 0.50 -1.42 2.57
CA TYR A 11 -0.55 -2.30 2.08
C TYR A 11 0.07 -3.26 1.08
N GLY A 12 -0.09 -4.57 1.26
CA GLY A 12 0.68 -5.53 0.47
C GLY A 12 -0.02 -6.84 0.16
N LEU A 13 0.70 -7.63 -0.64
CA LEU A 13 0.43 -9.02 -0.99
C LEU A 13 1.50 -9.91 -0.35
N THR A 14 1.14 -11.14 0.00
CA THR A 14 2.04 -12.11 0.68
C THR A 14 2.27 -13.40 -0.13
N ASP A 15 1.65 -13.46 -1.31
CA ASP A 15 1.60 -14.63 -2.19
C ASP A 15 2.02 -14.26 -3.62
N VAL A 16 2.91 -13.28 -3.77
CA VAL A 16 3.43 -12.87 -5.08
C VAL A 16 4.21 -14.03 -5.70
N GLN A 17 3.87 -14.38 -6.94
CA GLN A 17 4.60 -15.39 -7.71
C GLN A 17 5.81 -14.79 -8.42
N TYR A 18 6.94 -15.48 -8.36
CA TYR A 18 8.20 -15.01 -8.95
C TYR A 18 9.02 -16.19 -9.51
N ASP A 19 9.95 -15.88 -10.42
CA ASP A 19 10.95 -16.81 -10.92
C ASP A 19 12.19 -16.78 -10.03
N GLU A 20 12.41 -17.83 -9.24
CA GLU A 20 13.57 -17.99 -8.35
C GLU A 20 14.92 -17.89 -9.07
N LYS A 21 15.00 -18.16 -10.38
CA LYS A 21 16.27 -18.13 -11.11
C LYS A 21 16.68 -16.73 -11.55
N ASN A 22 15.70 -15.92 -11.94
CA ASN A 22 15.92 -14.60 -12.51
C ASN A 22 15.50 -13.47 -11.57
N TRP A 23 14.87 -13.82 -10.44
CA TRP A 23 14.32 -12.89 -9.45
C TRP A 23 13.27 -11.93 -10.03
N GLU A 24 12.59 -12.36 -11.10
CA GLU A 24 11.57 -11.60 -11.81
C GLU A 24 10.16 -11.97 -11.35
N ILE A 25 9.25 -10.99 -11.33
CA ILE A 25 7.83 -11.24 -11.01
C ILE A 25 7.17 -11.97 -12.17
N THR A 26 6.59 -13.14 -11.90
CA THR A 26 5.83 -13.94 -12.88
C THR A 26 4.33 -13.98 -12.57
N ASP A 27 3.91 -13.26 -11.55
CA ASP A 27 2.55 -13.27 -11.05
C ASP A 27 1.56 -12.65 -12.07
N PRO A 28 0.52 -13.39 -12.50
CA PRO A 28 -0.41 -12.94 -13.52
C PRO A 28 -1.28 -11.74 -13.11
N ARG A 29 -1.29 -11.38 -11.82
CA ARG A 29 -1.96 -10.18 -11.32
C ARG A 29 -1.29 -8.90 -11.82
N PHE A 30 0.02 -8.95 -12.11
CA PHE A 30 0.81 -7.79 -12.48
C PHE A 30 0.76 -7.50 -13.97
N ASN A 31 0.73 -6.22 -14.32
CA ASN A 31 0.72 -5.79 -15.69
C ASN A 31 2.14 -5.82 -16.30
N PRO A 32 2.37 -6.62 -17.36
CA PRO A 32 3.67 -6.69 -18.02
C PRO A 32 4.05 -5.40 -18.75
N ASN A 33 3.12 -4.46 -18.94
CA ASN A 33 3.40 -3.13 -19.48
C ASN A 33 3.29 -2.02 -18.41
N GLY A 34 3.15 -2.41 -17.14
CA GLY A 34 3.11 -1.48 -16.01
C GLY A 34 4.50 -1.21 -15.43
N TYR A 35 4.53 -0.54 -14.27
CA TYR A 35 5.77 -0.14 -13.59
C TYR A 35 6.80 -1.27 -13.44
N PHE A 36 6.36 -2.48 -13.11
CA PHE A 36 7.26 -3.63 -12.94
C PHE A 36 7.64 -4.34 -14.25
N GLY A 37 6.84 -4.19 -15.30
CA GLY A 37 7.07 -4.85 -16.58
C GLY A 37 8.04 -4.10 -17.50
N ILE A 38 8.23 -2.80 -17.27
CA ILE A 38 9.23 -2.00 -17.97
C ILE A 38 10.61 -2.30 -17.36
N GLN A 39 11.39 -3.16 -18.03
CA GLN A 39 12.72 -3.59 -17.57
C GLN A 39 13.77 -2.48 -17.65
N ASP A 40 13.69 -1.60 -18.65
CA ASP A 40 14.62 -0.49 -18.79
C ASP A 40 14.23 0.65 -17.83
N VAL A 41 15.15 1.01 -16.93
CA VAL A 41 14.94 2.09 -15.95
C VAL A 41 14.70 3.42 -16.65
N PHE A 42 15.33 3.69 -17.79
CA PHE A 42 15.12 4.93 -18.55
C PHE A 42 13.73 4.97 -19.18
N ASP A 43 13.26 3.86 -19.76
CA ASP A 43 11.91 3.77 -20.33
C ASP A 43 10.84 3.88 -19.24
N ARG A 44 11.13 3.34 -18.04
CA ARG A 44 10.26 3.44 -16.86
C ARG A 44 10.20 4.90 -16.38
N GLU A 45 11.34 5.54 -16.24
CA GLU A 45 11.42 6.96 -15.90
C GLU A 45 10.71 7.84 -16.93
N GLU A 46 10.74 7.47 -18.23
CA GLU A 46 10.05 8.17 -19.32
C GLU A 46 8.53 8.00 -19.26
N ALA A 47 8.04 6.76 -19.12
CA ALA A 47 6.62 6.42 -19.04
C ALA A 47 5.93 7.05 -17.82
N PHE A 48 6.67 7.20 -16.71
CA PHE A 48 6.19 7.84 -15.49
C PHE A 48 6.80 9.24 -15.27
N THR A 49 7.07 9.95 -16.38
CA THR A 49 7.46 11.37 -16.38
C THR A 49 6.35 12.28 -15.85
N ASP A 50 6.73 13.52 -15.55
CA ASP A 50 5.81 14.66 -15.39
C ASP A 50 4.78 14.73 -16.53
N LYS A 51 5.22 14.51 -17.77
CA LYS A 51 4.35 14.49 -18.95
C LYS A 51 3.39 13.29 -18.94
N GLY A 52 3.89 12.09 -18.62
CA GLY A 52 3.04 10.90 -18.47
C GLY A 52 1.99 11.06 -17.35
N PHE A 53 2.36 11.74 -16.26
CA PHE A 53 1.41 12.09 -15.20
C PHE A 53 0.38 13.13 -15.67
N ASP A 54 0.78 14.16 -16.42
CA ASP A 54 -0.17 15.11 -17.03
C ASP A 54 -1.15 14.42 -17.99
N GLU A 55 -0.65 13.50 -18.82
CA GLU A 55 -1.48 12.70 -19.73
C GLU A 55 -2.50 11.86 -18.96
N TYR A 56 -2.07 11.18 -17.89
CA TYR A 56 -2.96 10.43 -16.99
C TYR A 56 -4.01 11.31 -16.31
N VAL A 57 -3.62 12.47 -15.77
CA VAL A 57 -4.55 13.43 -15.15
C VAL A 57 -5.59 13.91 -16.17
N ASN A 58 -5.16 14.25 -17.40
CA ASN A 58 -6.06 14.72 -18.46
C ASN A 58 -7.03 13.62 -18.94
N GLU A 59 -6.57 12.37 -19.02
CA GLU A 59 -7.43 11.22 -19.34
C GLU A 59 -8.55 11.06 -18.31
N ILE A 60 -8.24 11.28 -17.03
CA ILE A 60 -9.19 11.15 -15.92
C ILE A 60 -10.15 12.35 -15.80
N ASP A 61 -9.66 13.57 -16.04
CA ASP A 61 -10.44 14.81 -15.93
C ASP A 61 -11.53 14.93 -17.02
N GLY A 62 -11.35 14.26 -18.16
CA GLY A 62 -12.38 14.13 -19.19
C GLY A 62 -13.65 13.39 -18.74
N ASP A 63 -13.64 12.78 -17.55
CA ASP A 63 -14.61 11.77 -17.12
C ASP A 63 -15.20 12.01 -15.71
N THR A 64 -15.49 13.27 -15.33
CA THR A 64 -16.33 13.79 -14.19
C THR A 64 -15.62 14.62 -13.11
N GLY A 65 -16.26 15.73 -12.73
CA GLY A 65 -15.73 16.82 -11.89
C GLY A 65 -15.54 16.56 -10.38
N ASP A 66 -15.61 15.31 -9.91
CA ASP A 66 -15.34 14.93 -8.51
C ASP A 66 -14.01 14.14 -8.33
N LYS A 67 -13.39 13.68 -9.42
CA LYS A 67 -12.14 12.89 -9.38
C LYS A 67 -10.90 13.70 -8.98
N PHE A 68 -11.00 15.03 -9.02
CA PHE A 68 -9.92 15.93 -8.60
C PHE A 68 -9.47 15.70 -7.16
N ASN A 69 -10.34 15.18 -6.27
CA ASN A 69 -9.97 14.95 -4.86
C ASN A 69 -9.05 13.73 -4.68
N ASN A 70 -9.21 12.68 -5.50
CA ASN A 70 -8.45 11.43 -5.35
C ASN A 70 -6.98 11.61 -5.80
N LEU A 71 -6.76 12.41 -6.84
CA LEU A 71 -5.43 12.74 -7.36
C LEU A 71 -4.80 13.97 -6.68
N TYR A 72 -5.56 14.69 -5.85
CA TYR A 72 -5.13 15.95 -5.27
C TYR A 72 -3.80 15.85 -4.54
N ILE A 73 -3.61 14.79 -3.74
CA ILE A 73 -2.37 14.59 -2.98
C ILE A 73 -1.17 14.39 -3.92
N LEU A 74 -1.33 13.60 -4.99
CA LEU A 74 -0.28 13.38 -6.00
C LEU A 74 0.03 14.68 -6.75
N GLN A 75 -1.00 15.43 -7.16
CA GLN A 75 -0.86 16.72 -7.83
C GLN A 75 -0.17 17.76 -6.94
N CYS A 76 -0.55 17.83 -5.66
CA CYS A 76 0.07 18.71 -4.68
C CYS A 76 1.54 18.35 -4.45
N GLY A 77 1.85 17.07 -4.25
CA GLY A 77 3.22 16.60 -4.07
C GLY A 77 4.10 16.91 -5.28
N ARG A 78 3.57 16.74 -6.50
CA ARG A 78 4.26 17.12 -7.74
C ARG A 78 4.44 18.62 -7.87
N LYS A 79 3.38 19.42 -7.63
CA LYS A 79 3.46 20.89 -7.68
C LYS A 79 4.51 21.41 -6.70
N GLU A 80 4.51 20.90 -5.47
CA GLU A 80 5.49 21.26 -4.46
C GLU A 80 6.92 20.87 -4.88
N ALA A 81 7.11 19.68 -5.47
CA ALA A 81 8.41 19.28 -6.01
C ALA A 81 8.87 20.20 -7.16
N LEU A 82 7.98 20.58 -8.09
CA LEU A 82 8.30 21.49 -9.19
C LEU A 82 8.64 22.90 -8.70
N GLU A 83 7.89 23.43 -7.72
CA GLU A 83 8.16 24.73 -7.10
C GLU A 83 9.48 24.73 -6.30
N LYS A 84 9.79 23.61 -5.63
CA LYS A 84 11.01 23.45 -4.82
C LYS A 84 12.25 22.96 -5.58
N ASN A 85 12.12 22.50 -6.83
CA ASN A 85 13.26 22.22 -7.70
C ASN A 85 14.10 23.48 -8.04
N GLY A 86 13.71 24.67 -7.54
CA GLY A 86 14.55 25.87 -7.47
C GLY A 86 15.18 26.18 -6.10
N HIS A 87 14.91 25.40 -5.06
CA HIS A 87 15.35 25.60 -3.68
C HIS A 87 15.90 24.31 -3.07
N THR A 88 17.22 24.11 -3.23
CA THR A 88 17.97 23.19 -2.37
C THR A 88 17.80 23.60 -0.90
N SER A 89 17.64 22.64 0.01
CA SER A 89 17.70 22.97 1.44
C SER A 89 19.04 23.64 1.75
N LYS A 90 19.11 24.39 2.86
CA LYS A 90 20.37 25.02 3.31
C LYS A 90 21.53 24.01 3.53
N ASN A 91 21.21 22.71 3.58
CA ASN A 91 22.17 21.62 3.76
C ASN A 91 22.47 20.83 2.47
N GLY A 92 21.90 21.21 1.32
CA GLY A 92 22.10 20.51 0.05
C GLY A 92 21.18 19.31 -0.18
N ASP A 93 20.42 18.89 0.83
CA ASP A 93 19.43 17.82 0.69
C ASP A 93 18.20 18.34 -0.09
N LEU A 94 17.77 17.61 -1.12
CA LEU A 94 16.51 17.87 -1.83
C LEU A 94 15.35 17.60 -0.87
N LEU A 95 14.58 18.65 -0.55
CA LEU A 95 13.59 18.58 0.53
C LEU A 95 12.36 17.71 0.20
N TYR A 96 12.11 17.37 -1.07
CA TYR A 96 11.11 16.38 -1.49
C TYR A 96 11.21 16.21 -3.02
N ASN A 97 11.70 15.07 -3.51
CA ASN A 97 11.56 14.71 -4.93
C ASN A 97 10.32 13.81 -5.05
N TYR A 98 9.32 14.27 -5.82
CA TYR A 98 8.09 13.51 -6.07
C TYR A 98 8.39 12.17 -6.75
N LYS A 99 9.44 12.09 -7.59
CA LYS A 99 9.87 10.82 -8.19
C LYS A 99 10.35 9.83 -7.13
N ASP A 100 11.21 10.26 -6.21
CA ASP A 100 11.62 9.42 -5.07
C ASP A 100 10.40 8.98 -4.24
N SER A 101 9.34 9.80 -4.14
CA SER A 101 8.12 9.42 -3.42
C SER A 101 7.36 8.30 -4.13
N ILE A 102 7.35 8.27 -5.47
CA ILE A 102 6.78 7.17 -6.25
C ILE A 102 7.62 5.90 -6.05
N GLU A 103 8.94 6.01 -6.19
CA GLU A 103 9.85 4.86 -6.05
C GLU A 103 9.79 4.28 -4.63
N SER A 104 9.87 5.13 -3.61
CA SER A 104 9.73 4.69 -2.22
C SER A 104 8.33 4.17 -1.87
N SER A 105 7.31 4.43 -2.70
CA SER A 105 5.97 3.89 -2.49
C SER A 105 5.82 2.44 -2.89
N VAL A 106 6.82 1.87 -3.55
CA VAL A 106 6.80 0.51 -4.07
C VAL A 106 7.98 -0.25 -3.49
N THR A 107 7.71 -1.17 -2.56
CA THR A 107 8.73 -2.02 -1.95
C THR A 107 8.58 -3.45 -2.44
N TYR A 108 9.57 -3.90 -3.21
CA TYR A 108 9.76 -5.28 -3.62
C TYR A 108 11.26 -5.56 -3.73
N ASP A 109 11.78 -6.37 -2.82
CA ASP A 109 13.18 -6.80 -2.80
C ASP A 109 13.19 -8.32 -2.86
N SER A 110 13.53 -8.86 -4.02
CA SER A 110 13.55 -10.30 -4.25
C SER A 110 14.85 -10.95 -3.80
N GLU A 111 15.96 -10.21 -3.71
CA GLU A 111 17.28 -10.75 -3.37
C GLU A 111 17.51 -10.84 -1.86
N TYR A 112 17.20 -9.75 -1.13
CA TYR A 112 17.43 -9.66 0.31
C TYR A 112 16.12 -9.71 1.12
N GLY A 113 14.99 -9.51 0.45
CA GLY A 113 13.66 -9.67 1.03
C GLY A 113 12.99 -11.02 0.73
N ASP A 114 11.76 -11.15 1.21
CA ASP A 114 10.87 -12.24 0.83
C ASP A 114 10.26 -11.96 -0.53
N SER A 115 10.69 -12.72 -1.55
CA SER A 115 10.25 -12.58 -2.94
C SER A 115 8.74 -12.78 -3.16
N ASN A 116 8.03 -13.38 -2.20
CA ASN A 116 6.56 -13.51 -2.24
C ASN A 116 5.82 -12.30 -1.63
N ILE A 117 6.54 -11.32 -1.10
CA ILE A 117 5.96 -10.17 -0.41
C ILE A 117 6.20 -8.91 -1.24
N MET A 118 5.13 -8.15 -1.45
CA MET A 118 5.22 -6.82 -2.03
C MET A 118 4.39 -5.85 -1.21
N VAL A 119 4.97 -4.70 -0.91
CA VAL A 119 4.35 -3.68 -0.04
C VAL A 119 4.30 -2.36 -0.78
N PHE A 120 3.14 -1.73 -0.72
CA PHE A 120 2.93 -0.40 -1.25
C PHE A 120 2.63 0.57 -0.11
N THR A 121 3.28 1.72 -0.12
CA THR A 121 3.03 2.77 0.86
C THR A 121 2.39 3.99 0.20
N PRO A 122 1.48 4.71 0.88
CA PRO A 122 0.92 5.93 0.33
C PRO A 122 2.03 6.95 0.04
N PRO A 123 1.99 7.64 -1.11
CA PRO A 123 3.08 8.51 -1.59
C PRO A 123 3.46 9.64 -0.64
N TYR A 124 2.47 10.20 0.07
CA TYR A 124 2.72 11.26 1.04
C TYR A 124 3.35 10.76 2.35
N TRP A 125 3.05 9.52 2.74
CA TRP A 125 3.46 8.94 4.04
C TRP A 125 4.62 7.95 3.93
N GLY A 126 4.94 7.47 2.73
CA GLY A 126 5.87 6.35 2.50
C GLY A 126 7.21 6.53 3.19
N LYS A 127 7.84 7.69 3.05
CA LYS A 127 9.12 7.99 3.72
C LYS A 127 9.05 7.94 5.25
N TYR A 128 7.89 8.18 5.86
CA TYR A 128 7.70 8.11 7.31
C TYR A 128 7.28 6.72 7.80
N TRP A 129 6.72 5.91 6.89
CA TRP A 129 6.31 4.53 7.14
C TRP A 129 7.41 3.51 6.84
N ILE A 130 8.51 3.98 6.26
CA ILE A 130 9.73 3.22 6.07
C ILE A 130 10.75 3.67 7.10
N ARG A 131 11.37 2.71 7.79
CA ARG A 131 12.46 2.94 8.75
C ARG A 131 13.62 2.01 8.45
N TYR A 132 14.81 2.47 8.82
CA TYR A 132 16.05 1.74 8.64
C TYR A 132 16.85 1.74 9.94
N ASP A 133 17.39 0.58 10.30
CA ASP A 133 18.61 0.45 11.09
C ASP A 133 18.56 1.09 12.51
N ASP A 134 17.53 0.81 13.31
CA ASP A 134 17.55 1.13 14.74
C ASP A 134 18.16 -0.04 15.53
N SER A 135 19.07 0.27 16.45
CA SER A 135 19.68 -0.70 17.37
C SER A 135 18.64 -1.62 18.05
N ILE A 136 17.44 -1.11 18.35
CA ILE A 136 16.36 -1.91 18.96
C ILE A 136 15.83 -2.99 18.01
N ASP A 137 15.88 -2.76 16.69
CA ASP A 137 15.38 -3.71 15.70
C ASP A 137 16.19 -5.01 15.72
N TYR A 138 17.47 -4.92 16.06
CA TYR A 138 18.35 -6.08 16.22
C TYR A 138 18.11 -6.88 17.50
N TYR A 139 17.30 -6.36 18.44
CA TYR A 139 17.01 -6.99 19.73
C TYR A 139 15.54 -7.41 19.90
N ASP A 140 14.71 -7.18 18.89
CA ASP A 140 13.31 -7.56 18.97
C ASP A 140 13.14 -9.06 18.70
N SER A 141 12.63 -9.76 19.71
CA SER A 141 12.39 -11.21 19.77
C SER A 141 11.64 -11.80 18.58
N GLN A 142 10.82 -11.00 17.89
CA GLN A 142 10.04 -11.45 16.73
C GLN A 142 10.90 -11.70 15.49
N HIS A 143 12.15 -11.21 15.50
CA HIS A 143 13.03 -11.27 14.35
C HIS A 143 14.09 -12.36 14.46
N TYR A 144 14.25 -13.03 15.60
CA TYR A 144 15.34 -13.99 15.78
C TYR A 144 15.01 -15.38 15.23
N ASP A 145 15.94 -15.92 14.46
CA ASP A 145 15.99 -17.34 14.11
C ASP A 145 16.50 -18.19 15.30
N GLU A 146 16.33 -19.51 15.22
CA GLU A 146 16.84 -20.47 16.22
C GLU A 146 18.36 -20.35 16.42
N ASP A 147 19.08 -19.94 15.38
CA ASP A 147 20.54 -19.74 15.37
C ASP A 147 20.99 -18.32 15.79
N GLY A 148 20.05 -17.43 16.16
CA GLY A 148 20.33 -16.05 16.59
C GLY A 148 20.55 -15.03 15.47
N GLY A 149 20.31 -15.41 14.20
CA GLY A 149 20.21 -14.50 13.06
C GLY A 149 18.88 -13.75 13.03
N ILE A 150 18.75 -12.74 12.16
CA ILE A 150 17.46 -12.04 11.96
C ILE A 150 16.81 -12.54 10.67
N ILE A 151 15.54 -12.97 10.75
CA ILE A 151 14.75 -13.46 9.62
C ILE A 151 13.93 -12.36 8.96
N ASN A 152 13.77 -12.46 7.63
CA ASN A 152 12.73 -11.71 6.92
C ASN A 152 11.35 -12.13 7.44
N GLY A 153 10.39 -11.23 7.36
CA GLY A 153 9.04 -11.57 7.76
C GLY A 153 8.06 -10.42 7.68
N HIS A 154 6.81 -10.73 7.97
CA HIS A 154 5.73 -9.77 7.91
C HIS A 154 4.65 -10.08 8.93
N GLN A 155 3.87 -9.05 9.25
CA GLN A 155 2.67 -9.16 10.04
C GLN A 155 1.50 -8.49 9.30
N MET A 156 0.52 -9.30 8.90
CA MET A 156 -0.76 -8.79 8.41
C MET A 156 -1.50 -8.10 9.54
N LEU A 157 -1.86 -6.84 9.34
CA LEU A 157 -2.63 -6.07 10.29
C LEU A 157 -4.12 -6.25 10.00
N ASN A 158 -4.86 -6.66 11.01
CA ASN A 158 -6.31 -6.78 10.95
C ASN A 158 -7.02 -5.44 11.24
N ARG A 159 -6.32 -4.31 11.13
CA ARG A 159 -6.82 -2.98 11.47
C ARG A 159 -6.32 -1.94 10.47
N PRO A 160 -7.01 -0.80 10.33
CA PRO A 160 -6.57 0.30 9.50
C PRO A 160 -5.29 0.94 10.04
N ILE A 161 -4.58 1.64 9.15
CA ILE A 161 -3.33 2.33 9.47
C ILE A 161 -3.61 3.82 9.58
N TYR A 162 -3.29 4.45 10.71
CA TYR A 162 -3.43 5.90 10.88
C TYR A 162 -2.62 6.68 9.83
N PRO A 163 -3.17 7.73 9.18
CA PRO A 163 -4.44 8.40 9.48
C PRO A 163 -5.68 7.83 8.78
N PHE A 164 -5.54 6.75 8.01
CA PHE A 164 -6.60 6.14 7.22
C PHE A 164 -7.43 5.17 8.05
N ASP A 165 -8.10 5.71 9.07
CA ASP A 165 -8.99 4.93 9.92
C ASP A 165 -10.33 4.70 9.22
N GLY A 166 -10.66 3.45 8.93
CA GLY A 166 -11.88 3.10 8.22
C GLY A 166 -11.85 1.69 7.64
N TYR A 167 -13.05 1.23 7.27
CA TYR A 167 -13.24 -0.07 6.62
C TYR A 167 -14.08 0.10 5.36
N GLN A 168 -13.96 -0.84 4.44
CA GLN A 168 -14.67 -0.88 3.16
C GLN A 168 -15.25 -2.28 2.92
N ASP A 169 -16.40 -2.35 2.25
CA ASP A 169 -17.00 -3.59 1.74
C ASP A 169 -16.50 -3.86 0.32
N ASN A 170 -15.72 -4.92 0.17
CA ASN A 170 -15.10 -5.31 -1.10
C ASN A 170 -16.01 -6.12 -2.04
N ARG A 171 -17.27 -6.38 -1.67
CA ARG A 171 -18.25 -7.03 -2.58
C ARG A 171 -18.66 -6.10 -3.73
N THR A 172 -18.44 -4.79 -3.58
CA THR A 172 -18.69 -3.78 -4.61
C THR A 172 -17.39 -3.35 -5.29
N THR A 173 -17.50 -2.79 -6.51
CA THR A 173 -16.34 -2.25 -7.24
C THR A 173 -16.75 -0.93 -7.91
N PRO A 174 -16.18 0.23 -7.48
CA PRO A 174 -15.24 0.39 -6.37
C PRO A 174 -15.86 -0.02 -5.02
N PRO A 175 -15.06 -0.44 -4.02
CA PRO A 175 -15.55 -0.80 -2.70
C PRO A 175 -16.31 0.34 -2.04
N THR A 176 -17.35 -0.02 -1.28
CA THR A 176 -18.16 0.95 -0.55
C THR A 176 -17.56 1.18 0.83
N ILE A 177 -17.21 2.43 1.14
CA ILE A 177 -16.71 2.80 2.47
C ILE A 177 -17.83 2.58 3.49
N ILE A 178 -17.50 1.86 4.56
CA ILE A 178 -18.40 1.62 5.68
C ILE A 178 -18.40 2.85 6.57
N THR A 179 -19.57 3.45 6.79
CA THR A 179 -19.72 4.70 7.54
C THR A 179 -20.77 4.59 8.64
N HIS A 180 -20.81 5.60 9.52
CA HIS A 180 -21.87 5.79 10.51
C HIS A 180 -22.15 4.55 11.37
N THR A 181 -23.41 4.10 11.39
CA THR A 181 -23.90 3.00 12.20
C THR A 181 -23.22 1.69 11.84
N ASP A 182 -22.98 1.42 10.56
CA ASP A 182 -22.43 0.14 10.11
C ASP A 182 -20.96 0.03 10.51
N PHE A 183 -20.22 1.14 10.46
CA PHE A 183 -18.85 1.21 10.98
C PHE A 183 -18.80 0.90 12.48
N ARG A 184 -19.68 1.53 13.25
CA ARG A 184 -19.78 1.28 14.70
C ARG A 184 -20.14 -0.16 15.01
N LEU A 185 -21.13 -0.72 14.32
CA LEU A 185 -21.54 -2.11 14.50
C LEU A 185 -20.37 -3.07 14.24
N TYR A 186 -19.61 -2.83 13.16
CA TYR A 186 -18.45 -3.65 12.84
C TYR A 186 -17.36 -3.56 13.90
N VAL A 187 -16.94 -2.35 14.31
CA VAL A 187 -15.93 -2.16 15.36
C VAL A 187 -16.40 -2.76 16.70
N ASP A 188 -17.62 -2.46 17.12
CA ASP A 188 -18.18 -2.97 18.38
C ASP A 188 -18.28 -4.51 18.36
N SER A 189 -18.52 -5.11 17.19
CA SER A 189 -18.57 -6.58 17.04
C SER A 189 -17.21 -7.27 17.17
N ARG A 190 -16.10 -6.52 17.06
CA ARG A 190 -14.73 -7.04 17.18
C ARG A 190 -14.14 -6.83 18.56
N ASP A 191 -14.46 -5.71 19.20
CA ASP A 191 -13.75 -5.26 20.40
C ASP A 191 -14.51 -5.54 21.72
N PHE A 192 -15.81 -5.87 21.68
CA PHE A 192 -16.61 -6.11 22.88
C PHE A 192 -16.69 -7.57 23.33
N LYS A 193 -17.20 -7.78 24.56
CA LYS A 193 -17.50 -9.11 25.12
C LYS A 193 -18.41 -9.91 24.18
N LYS A 194 -18.15 -11.22 24.09
CA LYS A 194 -18.80 -12.17 23.16
C LYS A 194 -20.32 -12.04 23.03
N SER A 195 -21.06 -11.89 24.14
CA SER A 195 -22.53 -11.77 24.08
C SER A 195 -23.02 -10.48 23.43
N TYR A 196 -22.30 -9.38 23.59
CA TYR A 196 -22.61 -8.10 22.95
C TYR A 196 -22.15 -8.08 21.50
N ALA A 197 -20.96 -8.65 21.24
CA ALA A 197 -20.40 -8.79 19.90
C ALA A 197 -21.33 -9.59 18.96
N ASN A 198 -21.91 -10.70 19.42
CA ASN A 198 -22.85 -11.50 18.63
C ASN A 198 -24.07 -10.68 18.18
N THR A 199 -24.68 -9.91 19.09
CA THR A 199 -25.83 -9.05 18.73
C THR A 199 -25.45 -8.01 17.67
N MET A 200 -24.26 -7.42 17.77
CA MET A 200 -23.78 -6.46 16.77
C MET A 200 -23.49 -7.12 15.42
N ARG A 201 -22.96 -8.34 15.40
CA ARG A 201 -22.78 -9.13 14.17
C ARG A 201 -24.09 -9.45 13.49
N GLU A 202 -25.11 -9.91 14.23
CA GLU A 202 -26.44 -10.17 13.65
C GLU A 202 -27.05 -8.91 13.03
N ASN A 203 -26.98 -7.78 13.73
CA ASN A 203 -27.45 -6.49 13.21
C ASN A 203 -26.67 -6.07 11.95
N LEU A 204 -25.35 -6.30 11.92
CA LEU A 204 -24.52 -5.98 10.76
C LEU A 204 -24.89 -6.86 9.56
N LYS A 205 -25.09 -8.18 9.78
CA LYS A 205 -25.53 -9.12 8.75
C LYS A 205 -26.84 -8.71 8.12
N GLU A 206 -27.84 -8.38 8.93
CA GLU A 206 -29.14 -7.94 8.44
C GLU A 206 -29.04 -6.63 7.64
N ARG A 207 -28.32 -5.63 8.17
CA ARG A 207 -28.23 -4.29 7.55
C ARG A 207 -27.44 -4.27 6.26
N MET A 208 -26.34 -5.01 6.20
CA MET A 208 -25.45 -5.06 5.03
C MET A 208 -25.69 -6.29 4.15
N ALA A 209 -26.73 -7.08 4.43
CA ALA A 209 -27.08 -8.30 3.70
C ALA A 209 -25.89 -9.29 3.58
N PHE A 210 -25.23 -9.60 4.69
CA PHE A 210 -24.27 -10.70 4.78
C PHE A 210 -24.97 -11.98 5.21
N ASN A 211 -24.56 -13.11 4.65
CA ASN A 211 -25.16 -14.42 4.94
C ASN A 211 -24.50 -15.11 6.14
N SER A 212 -23.25 -14.76 6.46
CA SER A 212 -22.46 -15.42 7.51
C SER A 212 -21.42 -14.47 8.12
N ASP A 213 -20.89 -14.87 9.26
CA ASP A 213 -19.80 -14.15 9.93
C ASP A 213 -18.49 -14.29 9.13
N GLU A 214 -18.29 -15.42 8.47
CA GLU A 214 -17.16 -15.66 7.57
C GLU A 214 -17.19 -14.72 6.36
N GLU A 215 -18.38 -14.47 5.80
CA GLU A 215 -18.54 -13.50 4.71
C GLU A 215 -18.17 -12.08 5.15
N ILE A 216 -18.51 -11.68 6.39
CA ILE A 216 -18.12 -10.39 6.96
C ILE A 216 -16.59 -10.26 7.01
N GLU A 217 -15.89 -11.26 7.54
CA GLU A 217 -14.41 -11.21 7.67
C GLU A 217 -13.67 -11.21 6.33
N GLN A 218 -14.27 -11.82 5.30
CA GLN A 218 -13.70 -11.87 3.96
C GLN A 218 -14.00 -10.60 3.14
N ALA A 219 -15.18 -10.02 3.33
CA ALA A 219 -15.65 -8.86 2.55
C ALA A 219 -15.21 -7.52 3.15
N ILE A 220 -15.17 -7.41 4.48
CA ILE A 220 -14.85 -6.14 5.15
C ILE A 220 -13.35 -6.05 5.39
N ASN A 221 -12.71 -5.12 4.69
CA ASN A 221 -11.28 -4.88 4.79
C ASN A 221 -10.99 -3.46 5.31
N PRO A 222 -9.83 -3.23 5.93
CA PRO A 222 -9.37 -1.87 6.17
C PRO A 222 -9.35 -1.05 4.89
N ILE A 223 -9.70 0.23 4.99
CA ILE A 223 -9.70 1.13 3.84
C ILE A 223 -8.30 1.27 3.25
N ILE A 224 -8.21 1.31 1.92
CA ILE A 224 -6.95 1.63 1.23
C ILE A 224 -6.97 3.13 0.91
N PRO A 225 -5.88 3.87 1.18
CA PRO A 225 -5.80 5.30 0.92
C PRO A 225 -6.07 5.61 -0.55
N LEU A 226 -6.92 6.60 -0.83
CA LEU A 226 -7.30 6.95 -2.21
C LEU A 226 -6.08 7.35 -3.04
N GLU A 227 -5.12 8.05 -2.42
CA GLU A 227 -3.87 8.42 -3.07
C GLU A 227 -3.01 7.20 -3.43
N LEU A 228 -3.11 6.10 -2.66
CA LEU A 228 -2.42 4.87 -2.97
C LEU A 228 -3.13 4.13 -4.11
N VAL A 229 -4.47 4.10 -4.08
CA VAL A 229 -5.28 3.53 -5.17
C VAL A 229 -4.92 4.21 -6.49
N GLU A 230 -4.93 5.54 -6.53
CA GLU A 230 -4.62 6.30 -7.73
C GLU A 230 -3.16 6.16 -8.16
N LEU A 231 -2.22 6.10 -7.23
CA LEU A 231 -0.82 5.84 -7.56
C LEU A 231 -0.67 4.48 -8.27
N LEU A 232 -1.30 3.43 -7.76
CA LEU A 232 -1.21 2.08 -8.35
C LEU A 232 -1.86 1.99 -9.72
N LYS A 233 -2.94 2.76 -9.96
CA LYS A 233 -3.57 2.91 -11.28
C LYS A 233 -2.67 3.67 -12.25
N TYR A 234 -2.10 4.80 -11.81
CA TYR A 234 -1.14 5.57 -12.60
C TYR A 234 0.06 4.72 -13.02
N LEU A 235 0.63 3.97 -12.07
CA LEU A 235 1.73 3.03 -12.29
C LEU A 235 1.33 1.78 -13.09
N LYS A 236 0.04 1.60 -13.34
CA LYS A 236 -0.55 0.42 -14.00
C LYS A 236 -0.02 -0.87 -13.40
N VAL A 237 0.10 -0.96 -12.07
CA VAL A 237 0.77 -2.09 -11.40
C VAL A 237 0.07 -3.41 -11.70
N PHE A 238 -1.27 -3.41 -11.68
CA PHE A 238 -2.09 -4.60 -11.82
C PHE A 238 -2.86 -4.63 -13.14
N ASN A 239 -3.23 -5.84 -13.59
CA ASN A 239 -4.07 -6.07 -14.76
C ASN A 239 -5.56 -5.78 -14.50
N ASP A 240 -6.00 -5.87 -13.25
CA ASP A 240 -7.37 -5.57 -12.82
C ASP A 240 -7.32 -4.65 -11.60
N GLU A 241 -8.03 -3.52 -11.66
CA GLU A 241 -8.13 -2.56 -10.55
C GLU A 241 -8.70 -3.19 -9.27
N LYS A 242 -9.51 -4.26 -9.38
CA LYS A 242 -10.05 -4.97 -8.22
C LYS A 242 -8.97 -5.51 -7.30
N ILE A 243 -7.80 -5.83 -7.85
CA ILE A 243 -6.66 -6.37 -7.10
C ILE A 243 -6.15 -5.32 -6.10
N ILE A 244 -6.16 -4.04 -6.47
CA ILE A 244 -5.78 -2.95 -5.56
C ILE A 244 -6.59 -3.05 -4.27
N TYR A 245 -7.89 -3.29 -4.38
CA TYR A 245 -8.79 -3.36 -3.23
C TYR A 245 -8.62 -4.61 -2.37
N THR A 246 -7.87 -5.61 -2.83
CA THR A 246 -7.53 -6.81 -2.04
C THR A 246 -6.31 -6.61 -1.15
N LEU A 247 -5.54 -5.54 -1.36
CA LEU A 247 -4.37 -5.23 -0.54
C LEU A 247 -4.76 -5.09 0.93
N ARG A 248 -3.89 -5.57 1.82
CA ARG A 248 -4.13 -5.54 3.26
C ARG A 248 -3.02 -4.77 3.95
N PRO A 249 -3.34 -3.98 4.99
CA PRO A 249 -2.36 -3.46 5.92
C PRO A 249 -1.36 -4.51 6.39
N MET A 250 -0.08 -4.21 6.33
CA MET A 250 0.98 -5.07 6.84
C MET A 250 2.18 -4.26 7.34
N LEU A 251 2.89 -4.84 8.30
CA LEU A 251 4.26 -4.49 8.62
C LEU A 251 5.17 -5.54 7.98
N TYR A 252 6.13 -5.11 7.18
CA TYR A 252 7.11 -5.97 6.52
C TYR A 252 8.51 -5.59 6.98
N TRP A 253 9.36 -6.58 7.25
CA TRP A 253 10.75 -6.37 7.58
C TRP A 253 11.66 -7.31 6.79
N TYR A 254 12.77 -6.76 6.33
CA TYR A 254 13.73 -7.48 5.50
C TYR A 254 15.12 -6.88 5.61
N TRP A 255 16.12 -7.62 5.14
CA TRP A 255 17.47 -7.11 5.00
C TRP A 255 17.62 -6.30 3.71
N GLY A 256 18.41 -5.23 3.74
CA GLY A 256 18.71 -4.42 2.56
C GLY A 256 20.14 -3.86 2.60
N GLY A 257 20.65 -3.48 1.44
CA GLY A 257 22.01 -2.96 1.21
C GLY A 257 22.13 -1.44 1.23
#